data_AF-A0A349IKQ2-F1
#
_entry.id   AF-A0A349IKQ2-F1
#
_cell.length_a   1.000
_cell.length_b   1.000
_cell.length_c   1.000
_cell.angle_alpha   90.00
_cell.angle_beta   90.00
_cell.angle_gamma   90.00
#
_symmetry.space_group_name_H-M   'P 1'
#
loop_
_entity.id
_entity.type
_entity.pdbx_description
1 polymer ?
#
loop_
_entity_poly.entity_id
_entity_poly.type
_entity_poly.pdbx_seq_one_letter_code
_entity_poly.pdbx_strand_id
1 'polypeptide(L)' 'MVTLTDEDFTRLYKYIQKNYGIDLSKKKQLIISRLSNTLTADGYTSFHDFVEVVLSGRDKDTTVAML' A
#
# COMPACT_ATOMS: atom_id res chain seq x y z
N MET A 1 -0.83 -15.41 5.50
CA MET A 1 0.02 -14.50 4.69
C MET A 1 -0.93 -13.54 4.00
N VAL A 2 -0.78 -12.24 4.26
CA VAL A 2 -1.65 -11.22 3.66
C VAL A 2 -1.27 -11.08 2.18
N THR A 3 -2.21 -11.30 1.27
CA THR A 3 -1.92 -11.32 -0.17
C THR A 3 -2.22 -9.98 -0.82
N LEU A 4 -1.24 -9.39 -1.50
CA LEU A 4 -1.43 -8.24 -2.38
C LEU A 4 -1.81 -8.71 -3.78
N THR A 5 -3.03 -8.37 -4.21
CA THR A 5 -3.49 -8.64 -5.58
C THR A 5 -2.85 -7.66 -6.59
N ASP A 6 -2.84 -8.01 -7.88
CA ASP A 6 -2.40 -7.06 -8.92
C ASP A 6 -3.29 -5.82 -9.01
N GLU A 7 -4.58 -5.98 -8.71
CA GLU A 7 -5.57 -4.90 -8.72
C GLU A 7 -5.30 -3.89 -7.60
N ASP A 8 -5.16 -4.37 -6.35
CA ASP A 8 -4.88 -3.52 -5.19
C ASP A 8 -3.54 -2.79 -5.36
N PHE A 9 -2.53 -3.48 -5.90
CA PHE A 9 -1.25 -2.86 -6.24
C PHE A 9 -1.42 -1.74 -7.26
N THR A 10 -2.25 -1.98 -8.28
CA THR A 10 -2.52 -1.00 -9.33
C THR A 10 -3.21 0.25 -8.79
N ARG A 11 -4.21 0.07 -7.93
CA ARG A 11 -4.92 1.18 -7.30
C ARG A 11 -3.97 1.98 -6.39
N LEU A 12 -3.14 1.29 -5.61
CA LEU A 12 -2.16 1.90 -4.71
C LEU A 12 -1.11 2.73 -5.45
N TYR A 13 -0.40 2.16 -6.43
CA TYR A 13 0.68 2.90 -7.10
C TYR A 13 0.13 4.10 -7.89
N LYS A 14 -1.06 3.98 -8.49
CA LYS A 14 -1.70 5.10 -9.20
C LYS A 14 -2.07 6.23 -8.24
N TYR A 15 -2.57 5.90 -7.05
CA TYR A 15 -2.83 6.90 -6.03
C TYR A 15 -1.55 7.61 -5.58
N ILE A 16 -0.48 6.86 -5.32
CA ILE A 16 0.80 7.46 -4.93
C ILE A 16 1.39 8.32 -6.05
N GLN A 17 1.35 7.85 -7.29
CA GLN A 17 1.82 8.61 -8.45
C GLN A 17 1.02 9.91 -8.62
N LYS A 18 -0.31 9.86 -8.46
CA LYS A 18 -1.18 11.04 -8.58
C LYS A 18 -0.98 12.06 -7.46
N ASN A 19 -0.83 11.62 -6.22
CA ASN A 19 -0.79 12.52 -5.06
C ASN A 19 0.62 12.97 -4.66
N TYR A 20 1.64 12.16 -4.97
CA TYR A 20 3.03 12.41 -4.55
C TYR A 20 4.01 12.46 -5.73
N GLY A 21 3.58 12.16 -6.96
CA GLY A 21 4.44 12.20 -8.14
C GLY A 21 5.42 11.02 -8.25
N ILE A 22 5.31 10.00 -7.40
CA ILE A 22 6.24 8.87 -7.32
C ILE A 22 5.67 7.67 -8.09
N ASP A 23 6.41 7.19 -9.10
CA ASP A 23 6.05 5.97 -9.83
C ASP A 23 6.58 4.72 -9.10
N LEU A 24 5.64 3.90 -8.62
CA LEU A 24 5.91 2.65 -7.92
C LEU A 24 5.59 1.40 -8.78
N SER A 25 5.19 1.57 -10.04
CA SER A 25 4.69 0.48 -10.91
C SER A 25 5.65 -0.73 -11.02
N LYS A 26 6.96 -0.50 -10.91
CA LYS A 26 8.00 -1.54 -10.99
C LYS A 26 8.51 -2.04 -9.63
N LYS A 27 7.94 -1.56 -8.53
CA LYS A 27 8.43 -1.81 -7.16
C LYS A 27 7.54 -2.76 -6.34
N LYS A 28 6.67 -3.54 -7.00
CA LYS A 28 5.68 -4.43 -6.34
C LYS A 28 6.28 -5.30 -5.23
N GLN A 29 7.34 -6.04 -5.51
CA GLN A 29 7.95 -6.96 -4.53
C GLN A 29 8.51 -6.24 -3.29
N LEU A 30 9.15 -5.08 -3.48
CA LEU A 30 9.67 -4.27 -2.38
C LEU A 30 8.53 -3.76 -1.49
N ILE A 31 7.44 -3.30 -2.11
CA ILE A 31 6.25 -2.80 -1.41
C ILE A 31 5.58 -3.92 -0.62
N ILE A 32 5.41 -5.10 -1.22
CA ILE A 32 4.89 -6.28 -0.53
C ILE A 32 5.74 -6.62 0.68
N SER A 33 7.08 -6.65 0.53
CA SER A 33 7.99 -7.01 1.62
C SER A 33 7.90 -6.03 2.78
N ARG A 34 7.90 -4.71 2.49
CA ARG A 34 7.79 -3.66 3.52
C ARG A 34 6.43 -3.71 4.23
N LEU A 35 5.35 -3.75 3.45
CA LEU A 35 3.99 -3.73 3.99
C LEU A 35 3.60 -5.02 4.70
N SER A 36 4.07 -6.18 4.26
CA SER A 36 3.74 -7.44 4.96
C SER A 36 4.20 -7.40 6.42
N ASN A 37 5.33 -6.76 6.70
CA ASN A 37 5.82 -6.58 8.07
C ASN A 37 4.96 -5.57 8.85
N THR A 38 4.66 -4.41 8.25
CA THR A 38 3.83 -3.36 8.88
C THR A 38 2.40 -3.83 9.14
N LEU A 39 1.74 -4.41 8.13
CA LEU A 39 0.37 -4.90 8.23
C LEU A 39 0.21 -5.99 9.29
N THR A 40 1.19 -6.89 9.39
CA THR A 40 1.18 -7.93 10.43
C THR A 40 1.32 -7.31 11.83
N ALA A 41 2.18 -6.30 11.99
CA ALA A 41 2.35 -5.60 13.26
C ALA A 41 1.10 -4.83 13.69
N ASP A 42 0.39 -4.22 12.74
CA ASP A 42 -0.81 -3.43 12.97
C ASP A 42 -2.11 -4.27 13.01
N GLY A 43 -2.01 -5.60 12.89
CA GLY A 43 -3.14 -6.52 13.02
C GLY A 43 -4.03 -6.63 11.78
N TYR A 44 -3.61 -6.09 10.64
CA TYR A 44 -4.35 -6.22 9.37
C TYR A 44 -4.31 -7.66 8.86
N THR A 45 -5.48 -8.16 8.48
CA THR A 45 -5.65 -9.49 7.90
C THR A 45 -5.71 -9.47 6.37
N SER A 46 -5.87 -8.30 5.77
CA SER A 46 -6.06 -8.11 4.33
C SER A 46 -5.31 -6.88 3.82
N PHE A 47 -4.62 -7.04 2.69
CA PHE A 47 -3.96 -5.93 2.01
C PHE A 47 -4.99 -4.98 1.40
N HIS A 48 -6.14 -5.53 1.00
CA HIS A 48 -7.24 -4.77 0.44
C HIS A 48 -7.75 -3.72 1.44
N ASP A 49 -7.97 -4.11 2.71
CA ASP A 49 -8.46 -3.21 3.75
C ASP A 49 -7.51 -2.03 3.97
N PHE A 50 -6.21 -2.31 3.95
CA PHE A 50 -5.18 -1.28 4.01
C PHE A 50 -5.24 -0.33 2.80
N VAL A 51 -5.35 -0.86 1.60
CA VAL A 51 -5.46 -0.04 0.38
C VAL A 51 -6.71 0.84 0.44
N GLU A 52 -7.85 0.31 0.90
CA GLU A 52 -9.07 1.11 1.09
C GLU A 52 -8.87 2.25 2.11
N VAL A 53 -8.16 2.01 3.21
CA VAL A 53 -7.82 3.07 4.18
C VAL A 53 -6.97 4.17 3.53
N VAL A 54 -5.90 3.79 2.83
CA VAL A 54 -4.98 4.73 2.15
C VAL A 54 -5.71 5.53 1.07
N LEU A 55 -6.52 4.86 0.24
CA LEU A 55 -7.29 5.49 -0.83
C LEU A 55 -8.41 6.40 -0.29
N SER A 56 -8.95 6.10 0.89
CA SER A 56 -9.95 6.96 1.54
C SER A 56 -9.38 8.30 2.04
N GLY A 57 -8.05 8.46 2.02
CA GLY A 57 -7.36 9.67 2.48
C GLY A 57 -7.44 9.90 3.98
N ARG A 58 -7.96 8.93 4.75
CA ARG A 58 -8.07 8.99 6.21
C ARG A 58 -6.74 8.86 6.93
N ASP A 59 -5.70 8.35 6.25
CA ASP A 59 -4.40 8.13 6.87
C ASP A 59 -3.25 8.54 5.95
N LYS A 60 -2.76 9.77 6.17
CA LYS A 60 -1.60 10.32 5.45
C LYS A 60 -0.28 9.77 5.98
N ASP A 61 -0.19 9.46 7.28
CA ASP A 61 1.06 9.00 7.92
C ASP A 61 1.45 7.61 7.41
N THR A 62 0.46 6.74 7.21
CA THR A 62 0.68 5.40 6.67
C THR A 62 1.20 5.39 5.23
N THR A 63 0.92 6.45 4.44
CA THR A 63 1.49 6.58 3.09
C THR A 63 2.99 6.89 3.13
N VAL A 64 3.47 7.59 4.17
CA VAL A 64 4.89 7.93 4.35
C VAL A 64 5.69 6.68 4.74
N ALA A 65 5.12 5.79 5.56
CA ALA A 65 5.77 4.54 5.95
C ALA A 65 6.10 3.60 4.76
N MET A 66 5.45 3.80 3.60
CA MET A 66 5.70 3.03 2.38
C MET A 66 6.89 3.52 1.53
N LEU A 67 7.27 4.80 1.68
CA LEU A 67 8.33 5.45 0.90
C LEU A 67 9.71 5.17 1.51
#